data_AF-A0A286FV25-F1
#
_entry.id   AF-A0A286FV25-F1
#
_cell.length_a   1.000
_cell.length_b   1.000
_cell.length_c   1.000
_cell.angle_alpha   90.00
_cell.angle_beta   90.00
_cell.angle_gamma   90.00
#
_symmetry.space_group_name_H-M   'P 1'
#
loop_
_entity.id
_entity.type
_entity.pdbx_description
1 polymer ?
#
loop_
_entity_poly.entity_id
_entity_poly.type
_entity_poly.pdbx_seq_one_letter_code
_entity_poly.pdbx_strand_id
1 'polypeptide(L)'
;MALIRDTDGRPFSHTVDRMEIWINPACSKCRSALSLLDAEGADYTVRRYLEDVPSEDEIRAVLDRLGLEPWDITRTQEAAAKELGLKEWARDETARDRWITALAEHPKLIQRPIITAEDGTALVARTEEAVQEALSRNKS
;
A
#
# COMPACT_ATOMS: atom_id res chain seq x y z
N MET A 1 28.17 -21.98 -0.79
CA MET A 1 27.41 -20.84 -1.34
C MET A 1 26.50 -20.35 -0.22
N ALA A 2 26.85 -19.22 0.39
CA ALA A 2 26.27 -18.78 1.65
C ALA A 2 24.83 -18.28 1.43
N LEU A 3 23.86 -19.01 1.99
CA LEU A 3 22.48 -18.55 2.12
C LEU A 3 22.47 -17.51 3.24
N ILE A 4 22.26 -16.25 2.86
CA ILE A 4 21.98 -15.16 3.80
C ILE A 4 20.61 -15.50 4.41
N ARG A 5 20.58 -15.71 5.74
CA ARG A 5 19.40 -16.04 6.53
C ARG A 5 19.02 -14.81 7.35
N ASP A 6 17.74 -14.42 7.34
CA ASP A 6 17.17 -13.60 8.41
C ASP A 6 17.21 -14.35 9.75
N THR A 7 17.08 -13.62 10.86
CA THR A 7 17.19 -14.14 12.24
C THR A 7 16.17 -15.23 12.63
N ASP A 8 15.17 -15.52 11.77
CA ASP A 8 14.11 -16.53 12.00
C ASP A 8 14.17 -17.74 11.04
N GLY A 9 15.02 -17.74 10.01
CA GLY A 9 15.30 -18.97 9.22
C GLY A 9 14.18 -19.51 8.33
N ARG A 10 13.13 -18.74 8.00
CA ARG A 10 12.09 -19.16 7.02
C ARG A 10 12.53 -18.94 5.56
N PRO A 11 12.16 -19.83 4.62
CA PRO A 11 12.43 -19.64 3.20
C PRO A 11 11.52 -18.55 2.60
N PHE A 12 12.09 -17.64 1.78
CA PHE A 12 11.32 -16.71 0.96
C PHE A 12 10.60 -17.47 -0.17
N SER A 13 9.35 -17.89 0.07
CA SER A 13 8.49 -18.42 -0.99
C SER A 13 7.89 -17.25 -1.77
N HIS A 14 8.20 -17.16 -3.07
CA HIS A 14 7.50 -16.30 -4.02
C HIS A 14 6.16 -16.97 -4.39
N THR A 15 5.19 -16.90 -3.50
CA THR A 15 3.78 -17.15 -3.82
C THR A 15 2.98 -16.18 -2.97
N VAL A 16 2.06 -15.47 -3.62
CA VAL A 16 1.22 -14.41 -3.07
C VAL A 16 0.26 -14.99 -2.01
N ASP A 17 0.78 -15.28 -0.83
CA ASP A 17 0.06 -15.89 0.30
C ASP A 17 0.34 -15.17 1.63
N ARG A 18 1.01 -14.01 1.63
CA ARG A 18 1.30 -13.23 2.85
C ARG A 18 0.87 -11.79 2.72
N MET A 19 0.33 -11.24 3.81
CA MET A 19 -0.10 -9.84 3.92
C MET A 19 1.04 -8.90 3.50
N GLU A 20 0.76 -7.85 2.73
CA GLU A 20 1.75 -6.85 2.31
C GLU A 20 1.36 -5.47 2.85
N ILE A 21 2.31 -4.75 3.46
CA ILE A 21 2.09 -3.39 3.93
C ILE A 21 3.02 -2.39 3.24
N TRP A 22 2.42 -1.40 2.60
CA TRP A 22 3.11 -0.27 1.98
C TRP A 22 3.32 0.83 3.01
N ILE A 23 4.58 1.02 3.42
CA ILE A 23 4.96 2.04 4.41
C ILE A 23 6.04 2.98 3.89
N ASN A 24 6.14 4.14 4.55
CA ASN A 24 7.33 4.97 4.52
C ASN A 24 8.00 4.93 5.92
N PRO A 25 9.27 4.52 6.05
CA PRO A 25 9.97 4.42 7.33
C PRO A 25 10.02 5.73 8.13
N ALA A 26 9.85 6.89 7.48
CA ALA A 26 9.80 8.18 8.15
C ALA A 26 8.46 8.46 8.89
N CYS A 27 7.42 7.62 8.73
CA CYS A 27 6.09 7.91 9.24
C CYS A 27 5.81 7.26 10.60
N SER A 28 5.57 8.09 11.62
CA SER A 28 5.21 7.63 12.97
C SER A 28 3.96 6.75 13.03
N LYS A 29 2.97 7.00 12.15
CA LYS A 29 1.72 6.21 12.10
C LYS A 29 1.92 4.81 11.53
N CYS A 30 2.88 4.66 10.61
CA CYS A 30 3.24 3.34 10.09
C CYS A 30 3.87 2.47 11.18
N ARG A 31 4.62 3.04 12.13
CA ARG A 31 5.16 2.28 13.27
C ARG A 31 4.06 1.71 14.16
N SER A 32 3.01 2.48 14.44
CA SER A 32 1.85 1.99 15.21
C SER A 32 1.14 0.85 14.50
N ALA A 33 0.96 0.94 13.17
CA ALA A 33 0.37 -0.14 12.38
C ALA A 33 1.23 -1.42 12.44
N LEU A 34 2.56 -1.30 12.26
CA LEU A 34 3.48 -2.44 12.38
C LEU A 34 3.42 -3.08 13.77
N SER A 35 3.44 -2.27 14.84
CA SER A 35 3.33 -2.79 16.21
C SER A 35 2.02 -3.55 16.46
N LEU A 36 0.91 -3.12 15.85
CA LEU A 36 -0.36 -3.84 15.91
C LEU A 36 -0.29 -5.19 15.17
N LEU A 37 0.30 -5.20 13.97
CA LEU A 37 0.48 -6.44 13.20
C LEU A 37 1.39 -7.42 13.93
N ASP A 38 2.50 -6.93 14.50
CA ASP A 38 3.44 -7.74 15.30
C ASP A 38 2.79 -8.28 16.58
N ALA A 39 2.01 -7.45 17.28
CA ALA A 39 1.32 -7.86 18.51
C ALA A 39 0.30 -8.98 18.26
N GLU A 40 -0.32 -8.99 17.08
CA GLU A 40 -1.25 -10.03 16.65
C GLU A 40 -0.56 -11.24 16.02
N GLY A 41 0.77 -11.21 15.87
CA GLY A 41 1.56 -12.28 15.27
C GLY A 41 1.27 -12.50 13.78
N ALA A 42 0.81 -11.46 13.08
CA ALA A 42 0.51 -11.55 11.65
C ALA A 42 1.81 -11.67 10.83
N ASP A 43 1.79 -12.52 9.81
CA ASP A 43 2.90 -12.71 8.89
C ASP A 43 2.74 -11.71 7.73
N TYR A 44 3.55 -10.63 7.71
CA TYR A 44 3.44 -9.58 6.70
C TYR A 44 4.78 -9.19 6.06
N THR A 45 4.71 -8.67 4.83
CA THR A 45 5.85 -8.15 4.06
C THR A 45 5.79 -6.64 4.02
N VAL A 46 6.89 -5.99 4.41
CA VAL A 46 6.99 -4.54 4.37
C VAL A 46 7.53 -4.10 3.02
N ARG A 47 6.70 -3.45 2.20
CA ARG A 47 7.12 -2.84 0.94
C ARG A 47 7.28 -1.34 1.08
N ARG A 48 8.45 -0.83 0.71
CA ARG A 48 8.74 0.61 0.70
C ARG A 48 8.39 1.17 -0.67
N TYR A 49 7.12 1.47 -0.87
CA TYR A 49 6.58 1.90 -2.16
C TYR A 49 7.21 3.19 -2.75
N LEU A 50 8.02 3.93 -1.97
CA LEU A 50 8.81 5.08 -2.44
C LEU A 50 10.19 4.68 -2.99
N GLU A 51 10.75 3.56 -2.53
CA GLU A 51 12.02 3.00 -3.02
C GLU A 51 11.74 1.98 -4.14
N ASP A 52 10.73 1.13 -3.93
CA ASP A 52 10.23 0.15 -4.86
C ASP A 52 8.87 0.63 -5.39
N VAL A 53 8.95 1.49 -6.40
CA VAL A 53 7.80 2.20 -6.96
C VAL A 53 6.89 1.21 -7.69
N PRO A 54 5.60 1.11 -7.31
CA PRO A 54 4.68 0.20 -7.98
C PRO A 54 4.44 0.64 -9.43
N SER A 55 4.37 -0.35 -10.32
CA SER A 55 4.02 -0.11 -11.72
C SER A 55 2.55 0.27 -11.87
N GLU A 56 2.15 0.83 -13.02
CA GLU A 56 0.75 1.17 -13.29
C GLU A 56 -0.20 -0.04 -13.12
N ASP A 57 0.22 -1.21 -13.59
CA ASP A 57 -0.56 -2.45 -13.44
C ASP A 57 -0.69 -2.90 -11.98
N GLU A 58 0.35 -2.70 -11.16
CA GLU A 58 0.27 -2.98 -9.72
C GLU A 58 -0.69 -2.01 -9.03
N ILE A 59 -0.66 -0.73 -9.42
CA ILE A 59 -1.59 0.29 -8.90
C ILE A 59 -3.02 -0.07 -9.28
N ARG A 60 -3.29 -0.48 -10.53
CA ARG A 60 -4.61 -0.96 -10.96
C ARG A 60 -5.08 -2.13 -10.10
N ALA A 61 -4.23 -3.13 -9.92
CA ALA A 61 -4.56 -4.29 -9.08
C ALA A 61 -4.88 -3.88 -7.63
N VAL A 62 -4.10 -2.97 -7.04
CA VAL A 62 -4.36 -2.48 -5.68
C VAL A 62 -5.66 -1.68 -5.60
N LEU A 63 -5.98 -0.86 -6.61
CA LEU A 63 -7.24 -0.12 -6.67
C LEU A 63 -8.45 -1.03 -6.74
N ASP A 64 -8.38 -2.08 -7.56
CA ASP A 64 -9.45 -3.07 -7.68
C ASP A 64 -9.66 -3.81 -6.35
N ARG A 65 -8.57 -4.13 -5.64
CA ARG A 65 -8.61 -4.75 -4.31
C ARG A 65 -9.13 -3.81 -3.22
N LEU A 66 -8.87 -2.51 -3.34
CA LEU A 66 -9.42 -1.48 -2.45
C LEU A 66 -10.91 -1.21 -2.72
N GLY A 67 -11.38 -1.50 -3.93
CA GLY A 67 -12.68 -1.02 -4.41
C GLY A 67 -12.74 0.51 -4.45
N LEU A 68 -11.60 1.17 -4.64
CA LEU A 68 -11.47 2.63 -4.66
C LEU A 68 -10.91 3.09 -6.01
N GLU A 69 -11.18 4.35 -6.33
CA GLU A 69 -10.66 4.97 -7.54
C GLU A 69 -9.31 5.67 -7.27
N PRO A 70 -8.47 5.91 -8.30
CA PRO A 70 -7.14 6.46 -8.09
C PRO A 70 -7.16 7.85 -7.43
N TRP A 71 -8.19 8.66 -7.68
CA TRP A 71 -8.37 9.96 -7.01
C TRP A 71 -8.69 9.83 -5.51
N ASP A 72 -9.28 8.72 -5.06
CA ASP A 72 -9.59 8.50 -3.64
C ASP A 72 -8.34 8.16 -2.83
N ILE A 73 -7.37 7.47 -3.45
CA ILE A 73 -6.07 7.20 -2.84
C ILE A 73 -5.04 8.30 -3.11
N THR A 74 -5.43 9.40 -3.76
CA THR A 74 -4.50 10.50 -4.06
C THR A 74 -4.51 11.58 -2.97
N ARG A 75 -3.33 11.89 -2.44
CA ARG A 75 -3.09 12.99 -1.52
C ARG A 75 -2.97 14.31 -2.28
N THR A 76 -4.11 14.93 -2.56
CA THR A 76 -4.20 16.26 -3.22
C THR A 76 -3.58 17.43 -2.44
N GLN A 77 -3.08 17.18 -1.23
CA GLN A 77 -2.44 18.18 -0.36
C GLN A 77 -0.92 18.24 -0.54
N GLU A 78 -0.29 17.24 -1.17
CA GLU A 78 1.15 17.19 -1.40
C GLU A 78 1.59 18.24 -2.44
N ALA A 79 2.84 18.68 -2.38
CA ALA A 79 3.38 19.67 -3.32
C ALA A 79 3.27 19.20 -4.79
N ALA A 80 3.65 17.94 -5.05
CA ALA A 80 3.53 17.34 -6.39
C ALA A 80 2.09 17.37 -6.92
N ALA A 81 1.08 17.21 -6.06
CA ALA A 81 -0.32 17.27 -6.49
C ALA A 81 -0.72 18.67 -6.95
N LYS A 82 -0.17 19.71 -6.31
CA LYS A 82 -0.40 21.11 -6.67
C LYS A 82 0.33 21.46 -7.95
N GLU A 83 1.57 20.99 -8.11
CA GLU A 83 2.37 21.21 -9.33
C GLU A 83 1.71 20.59 -10.57
N LEU A 84 1.14 19.39 -10.42
CA LEU A 84 0.42 18.69 -11.49
C LEU A 84 -1.02 19.18 -11.70
N GLY A 85 -1.54 20.03 -10.81
CA GLY A 85 -2.91 20.51 -10.88
C GLY A 85 -3.97 19.41 -10.70
N LEU A 86 -3.68 18.36 -9.92
CA LEU A 86 -4.57 17.18 -9.79
C LEU A 86 -5.99 17.52 -9.33
N LYS A 87 -6.17 18.64 -8.62
CA LYS A 87 -7.50 19.10 -8.20
C LYS A 87 -8.41 19.47 -9.36
N GLU A 88 -7.85 19.86 -10.50
CA GLU A 88 -8.58 20.27 -11.70
C GLU A 88 -8.78 19.10 -12.68
N TRP A 89 -8.18 17.94 -12.40
CA TRP A 89 -8.34 16.77 -13.24
C TRP A 89 -9.75 16.20 -13.09
N ALA A 90 -10.29 15.72 -14.21
CA ALA A 90 -11.57 15.03 -14.20
C ALA A 90 -11.47 13.74 -13.36
N ARG A 91 -12.58 13.38 -12.72
CA ARG A 91 -12.71 12.18 -11.87
C ARG A 91 -13.73 11.24 -12.49
N ASP A 92 -13.41 10.84 -13.71
CA ASP A 92 -14.18 9.91 -14.51
C ASP A 92 -13.26 8.82 -15.07
N GLU A 93 -13.88 7.82 -15.69
CA GLU A 93 -13.17 6.68 -16.28
C GLU A 93 -12.15 7.10 -17.33
N THR A 94 -12.42 8.17 -18.10
CA THR A 94 -11.51 8.65 -19.15
C THR A 94 -10.23 9.26 -18.58
N ALA A 95 -10.30 9.78 -17.35
CA ALA A 95 -9.15 10.29 -16.64
C ALA A 95 -8.44 9.23 -15.79
N ARG A 96 -9.06 8.06 -15.54
CA ARG A 96 -8.54 7.03 -14.63
C ARG A 96 -7.10 6.63 -14.94
N ASP A 97 -6.81 6.32 -16.20
CA ASP A 97 -5.44 5.95 -16.62
C ASP A 97 -4.45 7.09 -16.39
N ARG A 98 -4.83 8.33 -16.67
CA ARG A 98 -4.00 9.50 -16.42
C ARG A 98 -3.65 9.64 -14.93
N TRP A 99 -4.63 9.40 -14.04
CA TRP A 99 -4.38 9.38 -12.60
C TRP A 99 -3.42 8.26 -12.20
N ILE A 100 -3.58 7.06 -12.75
CA ILE A 100 -2.70 5.91 -12.45
C ILE A 100 -1.26 6.21 -12.87
N THR A 101 -1.04 6.73 -14.08
CA THR A 101 0.29 7.14 -14.54
C THR A 101 0.90 8.18 -13.59
N ALA A 102 0.13 9.19 -13.16
CA ALA A 102 0.62 10.19 -12.21
C ALA A 102 0.99 9.59 -10.85
N LEU A 103 0.25 8.58 -10.38
CA LEU A 103 0.56 7.85 -9.15
C LEU A 103 1.83 7.00 -9.29
N ALA A 104 2.05 6.40 -10.46
CA ALA A 104 3.27 5.64 -10.77
C ALA A 104 4.50 6.55 -10.88
N GLU A 105 4.38 7.69 -11.55
CA GLU A 105 5.45 8.69 -11.66
C GLU A 105 5.75 9.37 -10.32
N HIS A 106 4.71 9.59 -9.51
CA HIS A 106 4.80 10.26 -8.23
C HIS A 106 4.18 9.41 -7.11
N PRO A 107 4.82 8.32 -6.68
CA PRO A 107 4.28 7.43 -5.65
C PRO A 107 4.00 8.19 -4.35
N LYS A 108 4.71 9.29 -4.06
CA LYS A 108 4.44 10.18 -2.91
C LYS A 108 2.99 10.67 -2.81
N LEU A 109 2.27 10.71 -3.93
CA LEU A 109 0.85 11.06 -3.99
C LEU A 109 -0.05 9.97 -3.41
N ILE A 110 0.37 8.72 -3.39
CA ILE A 110 -0.41 7.58 -2.89
C ILE A 110 -0.64 7.73 -1.37
N GLN A 111 -1.87 7.47 -0.93
CA GLN A 111 -2.25 7.45 0.48
C GLN A 111 -1.46 6.37 1.24
N ARG A 112 -1.23 6.61 2.54
CA ARG A 112 -0.40 5.76 3.40
C ARG A 112 -1.03 5.57 4.78
N PRO A 113 -0.73 4.44 5.46
CA PRO A 113 -0.24 3.18 4.89
C PRO A 113 -1.34 2.44 4.10
N ILE A 114 -0.95 1.55 3.19
CA ILE A 114 -1.87 0.63 2.50
C ILE A 114 -1.50 -0.78 2.94
N ILE A 115 -2.46 -1.56 3.42
CA ILE A 115 -2.30 -2.96 3.77
C ILE A 115 -3.08 -3.79 2.76
N THR A 116 -2.43 -4.76 2.16
CA THR A 116 -3.04 -5.82 1.34
C THR A 116 -3.06 -7.08 2.19
N ALA A 117 -4.24 -7.57 2.55
CA ALA A 117 -4.45 -8.80 3.30
C ALA A 117 -4.21 -10.04 2.42
N GLU A 118 -4.09 -11.21 3.05
CA GLU A 118 -3.84 -12.50 2.38
C GLU A 118 -4.98 -12.93 1.44
N ASP A 119 -6.22 -12.53 1.73
CA ASP A 119 -7.38 -12.74 0.86
C ASP A 119 -7.35 -11.86 -0.41
N GLY A 120 -6.33 -11.02 -0.55
CA GLY A 120 -6.17 -10.07 -1.63
C GLY A 120 -6.87 -8.73 -1.39
N THR A 121 -7.64 -8.55 -0.32
CA THR A 121 -8.29 -7.27 -0.01
C THR A 121 -7.24 -6.22 0.35
N ALA A 122 -7.35 -5.01 -0.20
CA ALA A 122 -6.48 -3.90 0.17
C ALA A 122 -7.26 -2.85 0.97
N LEU A 123 -6.61 -2.21 1.95
CA LEU A 123 -7.20 -1.27 2.89
C LEU A 123 -6.24 -0.10 3.15
N VAL A 124 -6.78 1.13 3.18
CA VAL A 124 -6.01 2.30 3.60
C VAL A 124 -5.97 2.37 5.12
N ALA A 125 -4.88 1.89 5.71
CA ALA A 125 -4.65 1.75 7.15
C ALA A 125 -4.30 3.07 7.86
N ARG A 126 -5.10 4.11 7.62
CA ARG A 126 -4.91 5.45 8.20
C ARG A 126 -5.33 5.56 9.68
N THR A 127 -6.14 4.62 10.15
CA THR A 127 -6.61 4.51 11.53
C THR A 127 -6.43 3.08 12.03
N GLU A 128 -6.48 2.90 13.35
CA GLU A 128 -6.28 1.60 13.99
C GLU A 128 -7.37 0.60 13.58
N GLU A 129 -8.62 1.06 13.37
CA GLU A 129 -9.72 0.21 12.94
C GLU A 129 -9.47 -0.40 11.56
N ALA A 130 -8.86 0.36 10.64
CA ALA A 130 -8.51 -0.16 9.32
C ALA A 130 -7.38 -1.19 9.36
N VAL A 131 -6.46 -1.08 10.33
CA VAL A 131 -5.43 -2.11 10.59
C VAL A 131 -6.08 -3.38 11.15
N GLN A 132 -7.00 -3.23 12.11
CA GLN A 132 -7.75 -4.35 12.70
C GLN A 132 -8.63 -5.07 11.66
N GLU A 133 -9.23 -4.33 10.74
CA GLU A 133 -9.99 -4.90 9.61
C GLU A 133 -9.08 -5.72 8.67
N ALA A 134 -7.87 -5.25 8.39
CA ALA A 134 -6.92 -6.03 7.61
C ALA A 134 -6.51 -7.32 8.34
N LEU A 135 -6.32 -7.24 9.66
CA LEU A 135 -6.00 -8.39 10.50
C LEU A 135 -7.14 -9.41 10.60
N SER A 136 -8.39 -8.96 10.65
CA SER A 136 -9.54 -9.87 10.70
C SER A 136 -9.65 -10.71 9.43
N ARG A 137 -9.30 -10.12 8.28
CA ARG A 137 -9.26 -10.78 6.96
C ARG A 137 -8.11 -11.77 6.82
N ASN A 138 -7.07 -11.66 7.64
CA ASN A 138 -5.94 -12.58 7.69
C ASN A 138 -6.20 -13.86 8.51
N LYS A 139 -7.33 -13.94 9.22
CA LYS A 139 -7.64 -15.04 10.17
C LYS A 139 -8.70 -16.03 9.64
N SER A 140 -9.09 -15.96 8.36
CA SER A 140 -10.10 -16.86 7.76
C SER A 140 -9.51 -18.16 7.23
#